data_AF-A0A1G4Q6T8-F1
#
_entry.id   AF-A0A1G4Q6T8-F1
#
_cell.length_a   1.000
_cell.length_b   1.000
_cell.length_c   1.000
_cell.angle_alpha   90.00
_cell.angle_beta   90.00
_cell.angle_gamma   90.00
#
_symmetry.space_group_name_H-M   'P 1'
#
loop_
_entity.id
_entity.type
_entity.pdbx_description
1 polymer ?
#
loop_
_entity_poly.entity_id
_entity_poly.type
_entity_poly.pdbx_seq_one_letter_code
_entity_poly.pdbx_strand_id
1 'polypeptide(L)'
;MKKLFAVVTIAAMAMSMAACDQIAGATSASDAQGSAVVSGEDEGTKDAPSADEIYTKIVEPIVGYGAGAAGNSLKNADMASQILQFVKDNDLVNVNKSQLASNTIEAIGRLSATDKMIFANNILGIKSIIDGVIKDPSTIASVFDDVGKTEQVTDLLNSDVVKDGWNKLSDVFTSSTEGIQIDPSVIGG
;
A
#
# COMPACT_ATOMS: atom_id res chain seq x y z
N MET A 1 10.14 22.44 54.68
CA MET A 1 8.80 22.59 54.09
C MET A 1 8.69 21.58 52.95
N LYS A 2 8.11 20.38 53.14
CA LYS A 2 6.78 19.94 52.61
C LYS A 2 6.44 20.64 51.27
N LYS A 3 6.26 19.97 50.12
CA LYS A 3 5.30 18.90 49.73
C LYS A 3 5.89 18.14 48.52
N LEU A 4 5.99 16.80 48.46
CA LEU A 4 4.97 15.76 48.19
C LEU A 4 4.11 16.01 46.93
N PHE A 5 4.31 15.20 45.87
CA PHE A 5 3.23 14.56 45.09
C PHE A 5 3.74 13.25 44.45
N ALA A 6 2.90 12.22 44.60
CA ALA A 6 3.05 10.82 44.20
C ALA A 6 2.96 10.65 42.66
N VAL A 7 3.79 9.82 42.05
CA VAL A 7 3.55 8.41 41.66
C VAL A 7 2.18 8.15 41.01
N VAL A 8 2.19 7.89 39.71
CA VAL A 8 1.31 6.88 39.09
C VAL A 8 2.18 5.96 38.25
N THR A 9 2.22 4.71 38.70
CA THR A 9 2.79 3.54 38.04
C THR A 9 1.81 3.04 36.98
N ILE A 10 2.27 2.75 35.76
CA ILE A 10 1.65 1.72 34.91
C ILE A 10 2.75 0.78 34.46
N ALA A 11 2.44 -0.50 34.65
CA ALA A 11 3.35 -1.63 34.71
C ALA A 11 3.99 -1.98 33.37
N ALA A 12 5.23 -2.44 33.48
CA ALA A 12 5.91 -3.26 32.49
C ALA A 12 5.20 -4.61 32.34
N MET A 13 5.12 -5.15 31.13
CA MET A 13 5.25 -6.59 30.90
C MET A 13 5.94 -6.88 29.55
N ALA A 14 7.15 -7.42 29.70
CA ALA A 14 7.78 -8.47 28.90
C ALA A 14 7.98 -8.25 27.39
N MET A 15 9.13 -7.67 27.03
CA MET A 15 9.86 -8.11 25.83
C MET A 15 10.81 -9.24 26.28
N SER A 16 10.39 -10.49 26.10
CA SER A 16 11.29 -11.63 26.29
C SER A 16 12.11 -11.87 25.02
N MET A 17 13.41 -11.83 25.24
CA MET A 17 14.53 -12.23 24.39
C MET A 17 14.24 -13.41 23.44
N ALA A 18 14.64 -13.25 22.18
CA ALA A 18 15.28 -14.32 21.44
C ALA A 18 16.76 -13.93 21.29
N ALA A 19 17.61 -14.64 22.01
CA ALA A 19 19.05 -14.53 21.96
C ALA A 19 19.58 -15.23 20.71
N CYS A 20 20.54 -14.61 20.02
CA CYS A 20 21.61 -15.32 19.33
C CYS A 20 22.86 -14.45 19.46
N ASP A 21 23.75 -14.87 20.36
CA ASP A 21 25.00 -14.21 20.69
C ASP A 21 26.14 -14.76 19.82
N GLN A 22 26.87 -13.82 19.20
CA GLN A 22 28.30 -13.80 18.89
C GLN A 22 28.97 -14.53 17.71
N ILE A 23 29.49 -13.65 16.81
CA ILE A 23 30.90 -13.49 16.36
C ILE A 23 31.46 -14.46 15.30
N ALA A 24 31.75 -13.95 14.10
CA ALA A 24 33.12 -13.63 13.63
C ALA A 24 33.11 -13.27 12.13
N GLY A 25 34.03 -12.40 11.73
CA GLY A 25 34.02 -11.69 10.46
C GLY A 25 34.16 -12.51 9.17
N ALA A 26 33.60 -11.95 8.09
CA ALA A 26 34.22 -11.88 6.77
C ALA A 26 33.42 -10.89 5.92
N THR A 27 34.16 -10.02 5.22
CA THR A 27 33.74 -9.28 4.03
C THR A 27 32.81 -10.08 3.12
N SER A 28 31.69 -9.49 2.71
CA SER A 28 31.30 -9.27 1.30
C SER A 28 29.87 -8.73 1.23
N ALA A 29 29.65 -7.78 0.32
CA ALA A 29 28.35 -7.31 -0.09
C ALA A 29 27.42 -8.50 -0.41
N SER A 30 26.26 -8.53 0.23
CA SER A 30 25.18 -9.46 -0.12
C SER A 30 23.85 -8.78 0.22
N ASP A 31 23.16 -8.42 -0.84
CA ASP A 31 21.71 -8.39 -1.00
C ASP A 31 20.90 -8.50 0.30
N ALA A 32 20.56 -7.35 0.88
CA ALA A 32 19.49 -7.26 1.86
C ALA A 32 18.14 -7.30 1.12
N GLN A 33 17.73 -8.49 0.68
CA GLN A 33 16.32 -8.80 0.53
C GLN A 33 15.72 -8.86 1.94
N GLY A 34 15.16 -7.73 2.39
CA GLY A 34 14.26 -7.72 3.52
C GLY A 34 13.00 -8.50 3.15
N SER A 35 13.01 -9.80 3.47
CA SER A 35 11.81 -10.63 3.40
C SER A 35 10.82 -10.11 4.44
N ALA A 36 9.89 -9.27 3.98
CA ALA A 36 8.70 -8.92 4.75
C ALA A 36 7.85 -10.19 4.85
N VAL A 37 7.96 -10.87 5.98
CA VAL A 37 7.12 -12.04 6.29
C VAL A 37 5.70 -11.51 6.56
N VAL A 38 4.85 -11.53 5.53
CA VAL A 38 3.40 -11.36 5.69
C VAL A 38 2.89 -12.60 6.40
N SER A 39 2.70 -12.50 7.72
CA SER A 39 2.18 -13.55 8.57
C SER A 39 0.66 -13.65 8.41
N GLY A 40 0.22 -14.55 7.53
CA GLY A 40 -1.17 -14.97 7.38
C GLY A 40 -1.33 -15.87 6.15
N GLU A 41 -1.60 -17.16 6.36
CA GLU A 41 -1.93 -18.11 5.28
C GLU A 41 -3.36 -17.85 4.80
N ASP A 42 -3.56 -16.74 4.10
CA ASP A 42 -4.70 -16.57 3.18
C ASP A 42 -4.36 -17.35 1.91
N GLU A 43 -4.73 -18.63 1.91
CA GLU A 43 -4.33 -19.56 0.85
C GLU A 43 -4.90 -19.17 -0.52
N GLY A 44 -5.96 -18.36 -0.58
CA GLY A 44 -6.66 -18.04 -1.82
C GLY A 44 -7.10 -19.30 -2.59
N THR A 45 -7.82 -19.11 -3.68
CA THR A 45 -8.15 -20.21 -4.62
C THR A 45 -7.67 -19.91 -6.03
N LYS A 46 -7.07 -18.73 -6.24
CA LYS A 46 -6.58 -18.23 -7.51
C LYS A 46 -5.13 -17.77 -7.39
N ASP A 47 -4.40 -17.95 -8.49
CA ASP A 47 -3.06 -17.40 -8.66
C ASP A 47 -3.12 -15.87 -8.62
N ALA A 48 -2.12 -15.26 -7.98
CA ALA A 48 -1.95 -13.82 -8.01
C ALA A 48 -1.52 -13.33 -9.39
N PRO A 49 -1.90 -12.10 -9.78
CA PRO A 49 -1.32 -11.43 -10.93
C PRO A 49 0.21 -11.45 -10.86
N SER A 50 0.85 -11.66 -12.00
CA SER A 50 2.31 -11.72 -12.07
C SER A 50 2.96 -10.37 -11.71
N ALA A 51 4.23 -10.38 -11.31
CA ALA A 51 4.98 -9.16 -11.08
C ALA A 51 5.04 -8.25 -12.32
N ASP A 52 5.09 -8.82 -13.53
CA ASP A 52 5.03 -8.06 -14.79
C ASP A 52 3.70 -7.36 -14.98
N GLU A 53 2.60 -8.04 -14.67
CA GLU A 53 1.26 -7.46 -14.76
C GLU A 53 1.07 -6.35 -13.74
N ILE A 54 1.46 -6.56 -12.47
CA ILE A 54 1.41 -5.54 -11.42
C ILE A 54 2.29 -4.35 -11.81
N TYR A 55 3.48 -4.60 -12.35
CA TYR A 55 4.38 -3.55 -12.78
C TYR A 55 3.75 -2.68 -13.88
N THR A 56 3.29 -3.31 -14.96
CA THR A 56 2.77 -2.59 -16.15
C THR A 56 1.41 -1.95 -15.93
N LYS A 57 0.54 -2.55 -15.09
CA LYS A 57 -0.83 -2.05 -14.86
C LYS A 57 -0.95 -1.09 -13.69
N ILE A 58 -0.02 -1.13 -12.74
CA ILE A 58 -0.10 -0.33 -11.51
C ILE A 58 1.18 0.47 -11.30
N VAL A 59 2.32 -0.19 -11.15
CA VAL A 59 3.54 0.47 -10.64
C VAL A 59 4.08 1.51 -11.62
N GLU A 60 4.28 1.14 -12.89
CA GLU A 60 4.80 2.03 -13.94
C GLU A 60 3.88 3.23 -14.20
N PRO A 61 2.55 3.07 -14.34
CA PRO A 61 1.63 4.21 -14.44
C PRO A 61 1.72 5.20 -13.28
N ILE A 62 1.85 4.70 -12.04
CA ILE A 62 1.91 5.54 -10.83
C ILE A 62 3.19 6.39 -10.78
N VAL A 63 4.32 5.85 -11.20
CA VAL A 63 5.60 6.60 -11.22
C VAL A 63 5.75 7.47 -12.47
N GLY A 64 4.92 7.25 -13.49
CA GLY A 64 4.90 8.02 -14.73
C GLY A 64 4.51 9.50 -14.55
N TYR A 65 4.02 9.90 -13.37
CA TYR A 65 3.75 11.29 -13.04
C TYR A 65 4.36 11.68 -11.68
N GLY A 66 5.05 12.83 -11.65
CA GLY A 66 5.76 13.31 -10.47
C GLY A 66 4.83 13.67 -9.31
N ALA A 67 5.28 13.40 -8.08
CA ALA A 67 4.55 13.73 -6.86
C ALA A 67 4.37 15.25 -6.70
N GLY A 68 3.20 15.68 -6.24
CA GLY A 68 2.93 17.09 -5.90
C GLY A 68 2.77 18.05 -7.10
N ALA A 69 2.72 17.54 -8.34
CA ALA A 69 2.44 18.36 -9.51
C ALA A 69 0.98 18.85 -9.55
N ALA A 70 0.72 19.99 -10.17
CA ALA A 70 -0.65 20.42 -10.48
C ALA A 70 -1.36 19.33 -11.29
N GLY A 71 -2.55 18.92 -10.85
CA GLY A 71 -3.29 17.82 -11.47
C GLY A 71 -2.98 16.42 -10.92
N ASN A 72 -2.14 16.30 -9.88
CA ASN A 72 -1.89 15.01 -9.21
C ASN A 72 -3.18 14.37 -8.67
N SER A 73 -4.14 15.18 -8.20
CA SER A 73 -5.45 14.71 -7.75
C SER A 73 -6.23 14.00 -8.86
N LEU A 74 -6.24 14.57 -10.07
CA LEU A 74 -6.88 13.95 -11.24
C LEU A 74 -6.17 12.66 -11.66
N LYS A 75 -4.84 12.65 -11.64
CA LYS A 75 -4.07 11.43 -11.94
C LYS A 75 -4.31 10.34 -10.90
N ASN A 76 -4.36 10.68 -9.63
CA ASN A 76 -4.68 9.74 -8.56
C ASN A 76 -6.13 9.24 -8.65
N ALA A 77 -7.09 10.09 -9.03
CA ALA A 77 -8.47 9.66 -9.26
C ALA A 77 -8.57 8.70 -10.46
N ASP A 78 -7.96 9.03 -11.59
CA ASP A 78 -7.93 8.11 -12.73
C ASP A 78 -7.27 6.77 -12.37
N MET A 79 -6.12 6.81 -11.68
CA MET A 79 -5.42 5.61 -11.22
C MET A 79 -6.21 4.81 -10.18
N ALA A 80 -6.94 5.47 -9.28
CA ALA A 80 -7.84 4.81 -8.35
C ALA A 80 -8.92 4.00 -9.08
N SER A 81 -9.50 4.55 -10.15
CA SER A 81 -10.48 3.83 -10.97
C SER A 81 -9.89 2.59 -11.64
N GLN A 82 -8.67 2.71 -12.16
CA GLN A 82 -7.95 1.62 -12.81
C GLN A 82 -7.53 0.53 -11.82
N ILE A 83 -7.12 0.89 -10.60
CA ILE A 83 -6.80 -0.08 -9.54
C ILE A 83 -8.06 -0.85 -9.11
N LEU A 84 -9.19 -0.18 -8.94
CA LEU A 84 -10.46 -0.86 -8.64
C LEU A 84 -10.89 -1.80 -9.76
N GLN A 85 -10.65 -1.40 -11.02
CA GLN A 85 -10.89 -2.28 -12.16
C GLN A 85 -9.94 -3.48 -12.15
N PHE A 86 -8.65 -3.27 -11.88
CA PHE A 86 -7.66 -4.35 -11.75
C PHE A 86 -8.03 -5.34 -10.63
N VAL A 87 -8.49 -4.82 -9.49
CA VAL A 87 -8.99 -5.63 -8.37
C VAL A 87 -10.12 -6.55 -8.83
N LYS A 88 -11.07 -6.02 -9.60
CA LYS A 88 -12.19 -6.78 -10.15
C LYS A 88 -11.74 -7.80 -11.18
N ASP A 89 -10.94 -7.39 -12.17
CA ASP A 89 -10.52 -8.23 -13.30
C ASP A 89 -9.70 -9.44 -12.83
N ASN A 90 -8.91 -9.26 -11.76
CA ASN A 90 -8.09 -10.31 -11.16
C ASN A 90 -8.74 -10.99 -9.94
N ASP A 91 -9.98 -10.64 -9.60
CA ASP A 91 -10.73 -11.22 -8.48
C ASP A 91 -9.88 -11.32 -7.20
N LEU A 92 -9.25 -10.20 -6.82
CA LEU A 92 -8.19 -10.22 -5.80
C LEU A 92 -8.66 -10.69 -4.42
N VAL A 93 -9.96 -10.66 -4.14
CA VAL A 93 -10.49 -11.21 -2.89
C VAL A 93 -10.20 -12.72 -2.76
N ASN A 94 -10.11 -13.44 -3.88
CA ASN A 94 -9.85 -14.88 -3.92
C ASN A 94 -8.39 -15.24 -4.22
N VAL A 95 -7.51 -14.25 -4.39
CA VAL A 95 -6.08 -14.45 -4.66
C VAL A 95 -5.32 -14.75 -3.37
N ASN A 96 -4.30 -15.61 -3.45
CA ASN A 96 -3.36 -15.87 -2.36
C ASN A 96 -2.60 -14.59 -1.96
N LYS A 97 -2.76 -14.14 -0.71
CA LYS A 97 -2.19 -12.85 -0.26
C LYS A 97 -0.66 -12.87 -0.23
N SER A 98 -0.05 -13.99 0.12
CA SER A 98 1.41 -14.12 0.18
C SER A 98 2.03 -14.03 -1.22
N GLN A 99 1.44 -14.71 -2.20
CA GLN A 99 1.87 -14.63 -3.60
C GLN A 99 1.67 -13.22 -4.16
N LEU A 100 0.53 -12.57 -3.88
CA LEU A 100 0.28 -11.18 -4.26
C LEU A 100 1.32 -10.22 -3.66
N ALA A 101 1.67 -10.43 -2.38
CA ALA A 101 2.70 -9.65 -1.71
C ALA A 101 4.07 -9.83 -2.36
N SER A 102 4.47 -11.09 -2.59
CA SER A 102 5.73 -11.41 -3.26
C SER A 102 5.83 -10.75 -4.64
N ASN A 103 4.79 -10.89 -5.47
CA ASN A 103 4.76 -10.32 -6.81
C ASN A 103 4.74 -8.78 -6.78
N THR A 104 4.07 -8.17 -5.79
CA THR A 104 4.04 -6.71 -5.63
C THR A 104 5.40 -6.17 -5.19
N ILE A 105 6.06 -6.82 -4.24
CA ILE A 105 7.42 -6.47 -3.80
C ILE A 105 8.39 -6.58 -4.98
N GLU A 106 8.29 -7.65 -5.79
CA GLU A 106 9.11 -7.79 -6.98
C GLU A 106 8.86 -6.65 -7.98
N ALA A 107 7.60 -6.33 -8.27
CA ALA A 107 7.23 -5.24 -9.18
C ALA A 107 7.79 -3.88 -8.72
N ILE A 108 7.58 -3.53 -7.44
CA ILE A 108 8.12 -2.29 -6.84
C ILE A 108 9.66 -2.36 -6.79
N GLY A 109 10.24 -3.53 -6.60
CA GLY A 109 11.68 -3.79 -6.55
C GLY A 109 12.42 -3.30 -7.80
N ARG A 110 11.76 -3.30 -8.96
CA ARG A 110 12.26 -2.85 -10.27
C ARG A 110 12.46 -1.33 -10.36
N LEU A 111 11.81 -0.57 -9.50
CA LEU A 111 11.90 0.89 -9.48
C LEU A 111 13.27 1.38 -8.98
N SER A 112 13.71 2.52 -9.52
CA SER A 112 14.83 3.27 -8.94
C SER A 112 14.47 3.78 -7.54
N ALA A 113 15.47 4.19 -6.75
CA ALA A 113 15.20 4.76 -5.42
C ALA A 113 14.30 6.01 -5.49
N THR A 114 14.49 6.87 -6.50
CA THR A 114 13.65 8.04 -6.73
C THR A 114 12.22 7.63 -7.07
N ASP A 115 12.04 6.66 -7.98
CA ASP A 115 10.71 6.23 -8.39
C ASP A 115 9.97 5.49 -7.28
N LYS A 116 10.69 4.79 -6.38
CA LYS A 116 10.11 4.21 -5.15
C LYS A 116 9.50 5.28 -4.25
N MET A 117 10.15 6.43 -4.11
CA MET A 117 9.59 7.56 -3.35
C MET A 117 8.36 8.15 -4.04
N ILE A 118 8.41 8.33 -5.37
CA ILE A 118 7.26 8.81 -6.16
C ILE A 118 6.08 7.84 -6.02
N PHE A 119 6.33 6.54 -6.16
CA PHE A 119 5.34 5.49 -5.98
C PHE A 119 4.70 5.57 -4.60
N ALA A 120 5.50 5.59 -3.54
CA ALA A 120 5.01 5.65 -2.16
C ALA A 120 4.16 6.91 -1.90
N ASN A 121 4.58 8.07 -2.40
CA ASN A 121 3.79 9.30 -2.28
C ASN A 121 2.45 9.22 -3.02
N ASN A 122 2.47 8.74 -4.28
CA ASN A 122 1.27 8.70 -5.11
C ASN A 122 0.29 7.62 -4.64
N ILE A 123 0.77 6.44 -4.22
CA ILE A 123 -0.10 5.36 -3.73
C ILE A 123 -0.83 5.75 -2.44
N LEU A 124 -0.23 6.58 -1.58
CA LEU A 124 -0.92 7.14 -0.42
C LEU A 124 -2.10 8.03 -0.83
N GLY A 125 -1.91 8.90 -1.82
CA GLY A 125 -2.98 9.76 -2.34
C GLY A 125 -4.12 8.95 -2.99
N ILE A 126 -3.77 7.92 -3.77
CA ILE A 126 -4.73 6.99 -4.37
C ILE A 126 -5.51 6.23 -3.29
N LYS A 127 -4.80 5.70 -2.28
CA LYS A 127 -5.42 4.98 -1.16
C LYS A 127 -6.40 5.88 -0.40
N SER A 128 -6.00 7.11 -0.11
CA SER A 128 -6.86 8.10 0.54
C SER A 128 -8.14 8.37 -0.26
N ILE A 129 -8.04 8.47 -1.58
CA ILE A 129 -9.19 8.61 -2.47
C ILE A 129 -10.12 7.39 -2.35
N ILE A 130 -9.61 6.18 -2.58
CA ILE A 130 -10.44 4.96 -2.58
C ILE A 130 -11.09 4.73 -1.21
N ASP A 131 -10.30 4.80 -0.14
CA ASP A 131 -10.81 4.63 1.23
C ASP A 131 -11.84 5.71 1.60
N GLY A 132 -11.60 6.95 1.14
CA GLY A 132 -12.50 8.08 1.31
C GLY A 132 -13.86 7.83 0.66
N VAL A 133 -13.89 7.39 -0.60
CA VAL A 133 -15.16 7.09 -1.29
C VAL A 133 -15.84 5.82 -0.80
N ILE A 134 -15.10 4.81 -0.33
CA ILE A 134 -15.69 3.64 0.33
C ILE A 134 -16.40 4.07 1.62
N LYS A 135 -15.78 4.96 2.40
CA LYS A 135 -16.33 5.46 3.66
C LYS A 135 -17.52 6.41 3.44
N ASP A 136 -17.44 7.25 2.42
CA ASP A 136 -18.51 8.19 2.04
C ASP A 136 -18.75 8.17 0.51
N PRO A 137 -19.60 7.26 0.03
CA PRO A 137 -19.90 7.13 -1.40
C PRO A 137 -20.50 8.39 -2.04
N SER A 138 -21.02 9.34 -1.25
CA SER A 138 -21.55 10.60 -1.78
C SER A 138 -20.47 11.49 -2.41
N THR A 139 -19.21 11.25 -2.06
CA THR A 139 -18.05 12.02 -2.57
C THR A 139 -17.56 11.53 -3.94
N ILE A 140 -18.03 10.38 -4.44
CA ILE A 140 -17.56 9.80 -5.71
C ILE A 140 -17.65 10.81 -6.85
N ALA A 141 -18.79 11.49 -7.01
CA ALA A 141 -18.95 12.49 -8.08
C ALA A 141 -17.91 13.62 -7.95
N SER A 142 -17.71 14.17 -6.75
CA SER A 142 -16.73 15.25 -6.54
C SER A 142 -15.28 14.85 -6.80
N VAL A 143 -14.97 13.55 -6.77
CA VAL A 143 -13.61 13.03 -6.94
C VAL A 143 -13.36 12.52 -8.38
N PHE A 144 -14.37 11.92 -9.01
CA PHE A 144 -14.21 11.17 -10.26
C PHE A 144 -14.90 11.80 -11.48
N ASP A 145 -15.67 12.89 -11.31
CA ASP A 145 -16.38 13.55 -12.42
C ASP A 145 -15.39 14.19 -13.41
N ASP A 146 -14.37 14.87 -12.90
CA ASP A 146 -13.35 15.54 -13.72
C ASP A 146 -12.52 14.57 -14.59
N VAL A 147 -12.48 13.28 -14.23
CA VAL A 147 -11.84 12.22 -15.02
C VAL A 147 -12.84 11.36 -15.79
N GLY A 148 -14.14 11.66 -15.70
CA GLY A 148 -15.20 10.92 -16.39
C GLY A 148 -15.37 9.48 -15.90
N LYS A 149 -15.08 9.21 -14.62
CA LYS A 149 -15.06 7.85 -14.03
C LYS A 149 -16.14 7.60 -12.98
N THR A 150 -17.01 8.56 -12.70
CA THR A 150 -18.06 8.47 -11.67
C THR A 150 -18.88 7.18 -11.76
N GLU A 151 -19.51 6.91 -12.91
CA GLU A 151 -20.35 5.72 -13.11
C GLU A 151 -19.57 4.42 -12.93
N GLN A 152 -18.39 4.32 -13.57
CA GLN A 152 -17.52 3.15 -13.47
C GLN A 152 -17.14 2.86 -12.00
N VAL A 153 -16.73 3.89 -11.25
CA VAL A 153 -16.30 3.71 -9.86
C VAL A 153 -17.49 3.39 -8.96
N THR A 154 -18.65 4.01 -9.18
CA THR A 154 -19.89 3.64 -8.48
C THR A 154 -20.22 2.16 -8.69
N ASP A 155 -20.18 1.68 -9.93
CA ASP A 155 -20.46 0.27 -10.24
C ASP A 155 -19.46 -0.69 -9.59
N LEU A 156 -18.17 -0.34 -9.62
CA LEU A 156 -17.11 -1.12 -8.99
C LEU A 156 -17.32 -1.20 -7.46
N LEU A 157 -17.58 -0.06 -6.82
CA LEU A 157 -17.75 0.03 -5.37
C LEU A 157 -19.13 -0.39 -4.87
N ASN A 158 -20.08 -0.71 -5.75
CA ASN A 158 -21.31 -1.41 -5.35
C ASN A 158 -21.06 -2.91 -5.05
N SER A 159 -19.88 -3.43 -5.40
CA SER A 159 -19.48 -4.82 -5.15
C SER A 159 -18.62 -4.95 -3.90
N ASP A 160 -19.09 -5.70 -2.91
CA ASP A 160 -18.29 -5.99 -1.69
C ASP A 160 -17.03 -6.81 -2.02
N VAL A 161 -17.09 -7.66 -3.05
CA VAL A 161 -15.93 -8.39 -3.59
C VAL A 161 -14.81 -7.43 -4.00
N VAL A 162 -15.16 -6.30 -4.62
CA VAL A 162 -14.17 -5.29 -5.05
C VAL A 162 -13.63 -4.53 -3.86
N LYS A 163 -14.46 -4.19 -2.87
CA LYS A 163 -13.99 -3.53 -1.63
C LYS A 163 -13.04 -4.44 -0.85
N ASP A 164 -13.36 -5.72 -0.70
CA ASP A 164 -12.53 -6.69 0.01
C ASP A 164 -11.22 -6.98 -0.76
N GLY A 165 -11.30 -7.09 -2.08
CA GLY A 165 -10.12 -7.20 -2.94
C GLY A 165 -9.21 -5.96 -2.86
N TRP A 166 -9.81 -4.76 -2.78
CA TRP A 166 -9.08 -3.52 -2.54
C TRP A 166 -8.40 -3.54 -1.18
N ASN A 167 -9.10 -3.91 -0.10
CA ASN A 167 -8.52 -4.01 1.24
C ASN A 167 -7.30 -4.96 1.23
N LYS A 168 -7.40 -6.11 0.58
CA LYS A 168 -6.29 -7.06 0.44
C LYS A 168 -5.08 -6.43 -0.28
N LEU A 169 -5.31 -5.74 -1.40
CA LEU A 169 -4.25 -5.09 -2.17
C LEU A 169 -3.64 -3.89 -1.42
N SER A 170 -4.47 -3.10 -0.75
CA SER A 170 -4.08 -1.95 0.07
C SER A 170 -3.18 -2.35 1.24
N ASP A 171 -3.46 -3.47 1.90
CA ASP A 171 -2.58 -4.04 2.92
C ASP A 171 -1.20 -4.37 2.33
N VAL A 172 -1.18 -5.01 1.17
CA VAL A 172 0.06 -5.36 0.47
C VAL A 172 0.86 -4.10 0.10
N PHE A 173 0.23 -3.04 -0.41
CA PHE A 173 0.93 -1.79 -0.68
C PHE A 173 1.48 -1.14 0.58
N THR A 174 0.71 -1.16 1.67
CA THR A 174 1.15 -0.62 2.96
C THR A 174 2.43 -1.33 3.41
N SER A 175 2.41 -2.67 3.49
CA SER A 175 3.58 -3.45 3.88
C SER A 175 4.75 -3.32 2.90
N SER A 176 4.48 -3.22 1.59
CA SER A 176 5.55 -3.13 0.57
C SER A 176 6.19 -1.75 0.47
N THR A 177 5.58 -0.73 1.09
CA THR A 177 6.11 0.64 1.12
C THR A 177 6.64 1.05 2.50
N GLU A 178 6.51 0.17 3.50
CA GLU A 178 7.12 0.36 4.82
C GLU A 178 8.64 0.58 4.70
N GLY A 179 9.13 1.65 5.34
CA GLY A 179 10.55 2.02 5.32
C GLY A 179 11.01 2.83 4.11
N ILE A 180 10.17 3.07 3.11
CA ILE A 180 10.45 4.07 2.07
C ILE A 180 10.26 5.46 2.70
N GLN A 181 11.23 6.36 2.53
CA GLN A 181 11.06 7.74 3.00
C GLN A 181 10.03 8.46 2.14
N ILE A 182 8.92 8.85 2.78
CA ILE A 182 7.80 9.57 2.17
C ILE A 182 7.95 11.06 2.47
N ASP A 183 7.66 11.93 1.50
CA ASP A 183 7.67 13.37 1.74
C ASP A 183 6.43 13.76 2.56
N PRO A 184 6.59 14.27 3.79
CA PRO A 184 5.46 14.59 4.67
C PRO A 184 4.54 15.69 4.12
N SER A 185 4.98 16.49 3.14
CA SER A 185 4.14 17.51 2.49
C SER A 185 2.98 16.93 1.66
N VAL A 186 3.02 15.64 1.34
CA VAL A 186 1.99 14.96 0.53
C VAL A 186 0.79 14.48 1.38
N ILE A 187 0.95 14.40 2.71
CA ILE A 187 -0.06 13.81 3.62
C ILE A 187 -1.13 14.83 4.09
N GLY A 188 -0.94 16.13 3.82
CA GLY A 188 -1.73 17.20 4.44
C GLY A 188 -2.23 18.31 3.52
N GLY A 189 -2.56 18.00 2.27
CA GLY A 189 -3.19 18.94 1.32
C GLY A 189 -4.71 18.86 1.35
#